data_AF-A0A7V6RLX5-F1
#
_entry.id   AF-A0A7V6RLX5-F1
#
_cell.length_a   1.000
_cell.length_b   1.000
_cell.length_c   1.000
_cell.angle_alpha   90.00
_cell.angle_beta   90.00
_cell.angle_gamma   90.00
#
_symmetry.space_group_name_H-M   'P 1'
#
loop_
_entity.id
_entity.type
_entity.pdbx_description
1 polymer ?
#
loop_
_entity_poly.entity_id
_entity_poly.type
_entity_poly.pdbx_seq_one_letter_code
_entity_poly.pdbx_strand_id
1 'polypeptide(L)'
;MSNVIQLSAQLNRAHLLPGEVDNIYLALKIQGNKVTAAQRSALNLGMVMDRSGSMGGEKIEYTRQALAFCINNLDAADILSVVAFDDQVEVILPPGPVINKDLAKAEIAAIEARGMTNLSGGVMTAHHLVKANQVSEKVNRLIMMTDGLANRGIIEPEELVKLAANISNSGPALSCIGVGRNFDEDLLAQMAEAGRGNFYFAENPDDIPPIFAEEMQGLLQVVAQGIMLQIKPQAGAQISRVFGYKPSIGEYGSIILNL
;
A
#
# COMPACT_ATOMS: atom_id res chain seq x y z
N MET A 1 -16.72 17.82 12.25
CA MET A 1 -15.97 16.61 11.87
C MET A 1 -16.94 15.46 12.00
N SER A 2 -17.45 14.96 10.88
CA SER A 2 -18.36 13.82 10.84
C SER A 2 -17.74 12.61 11.54
N ASN A 3 -18.52 11.81 12.27
CA ASN A 3 -18.09 10.53 12.84
C ASN A 3 -17.74 9.58 11.68
N VAL A 4 -16.53 9.64 11.13
CA VAL A 4 -16.11 8.78 10.01
C VAL A 4 -15.70 7.39 10.52
N ILE A 5 -15.26 7.31 11.77
CA ILE A 5 -14.86 6.09 12.47
C ILE A 5 -15.68 5.96 13.76
N GLN A 6 -16.14 4.75 14.05
CA GLN A 6 -16.73 4.36 15.33
C GLN A 6 -15.76 3.42 16.05
N LEU A 7 -15.45 3.73 17.31
CA LEU A 7 -14.71 2.86 18.22
C LEU A 7 -15.69 2.30 19.25
N SER A 8 -15.72 0.97 19.37
CA SER A 8 -16.45 0.28 20.43
C SER A 8 -15.50 -0.58 21.24
N ALA A 9 -15.74 -0.65 22.56
CA ALA A 9 -14.95 -1.39 23.51
C ALA A 9 -15.85 -2.36 24.28
N GLN A 10 -15.40 -3.60 24.45
CA GLN A 10 -16.10 -4.61 25.23
C GLN A 10 -15.13 -5.34 26.14
N LEU A 11 -15.48 -5.43 27.43
CA LEU A 11 -14.79 -6.27 28.38
C LEU A 11 -15.41 -7.65 28.43
N ASN A 12 -14.59 -8.68 28.69
CA ASN A 12 -15.10 -10.03 28.92
C ASN A 12 -15.96 -10.17 30.18
N ARG A 13 -15.87 -9.20 31.12
CA ARG A 13 -16.65 -9.15 32.36
C ARG A 13 -16.89 -7.70 32.80
N ALA A 14 -18.01 -7.47 33.49
CA ALA A 14 -18.42 -6.14 33.96
C ALA A 14 -17.95 -5.81 35.39
N HIS A 15 -17.55 -6.83 36.17
CA HIS A 15 -17.25 -6.69 37.59
C HIS A 15 -15.99 -7.45 37.99
N LEU A 16 -15.34 -6.97 39.05
CA LEU A 16 -14.15 -7.55 39.66
C LEU A 16 -14.40 -7.78 41.15
N LEU A 17 -13.78 -8.83 41.70
CA LEU A 17 -13.79 -9.08 43.13
C LEU A 17 -12.88 -8.05 43.83
N PRO A 18 -13.35 -7.39 44.91
CA PRO A 18 -12.53 -6.43 45.64
C PRO A 18 -11.27 -7.08 46.22
N GLY A 19 -10.12 -6.41 46.04
CA GLY A 19 -8.85 -6.80 46.68
C GLY A 19 -8.07 -7.91 45.98
N GLU A 20 -8.59 -8.49 44.90
CA GLU A 20 -7.88 -9.49 44.09
C GLU A 20 -7.31 -8.88 42.81
N VAL A 21 -6.17 -9.42 42.37
CA VAL A 21 -5.60 -9.14 41.05
C VAL A 21 -6.22 -10.13 40.07
N ASP A 22 -6.90 -9.62 39.05
CA ASP A 22 -7.55 -10.44 38.03
C ASP A 22 -7.21 -9.94 36.62
N ASN A 23 -7.25 -10.86 35.66
CA ASN A 23 -6.99 -10.57 34.25
C ASN A 23 -8.32 -10.32 33.53
N ILE A 24 -8.42 -9.16 32.88
CA ILE A 24 -9.55 -8.82 32.01
C ILE A 24 -9.09 -8.72 30.56
N TYR A 25 -9.98 -9.06 29.64
CA TYR A 25 -9.75 -8.94 28.21
C TYR A 25 -10.61 -7.81 27.67
N LEU A 26 -9.96 -6.89 26.96
CA LEU A 26 -10.59 -5.78 26.27
C LEU A 26 -10.56 -6.05 24.76
N ALA A 27 -11.74 -6.23 24.18
CA ALA A 27 -11.91 -6.25 22.74
C ALA A 27 -12.20 -4.81 22.26
N LEU A 28 -11.38 -4.32 21.34
CA LEU A 28 -11.60 -3.05 20.66
C LEU A 28 -12.00 -3.34 19.21
N LYS A 29 -13.10 -2.75 18.78
CA LYS A 29 -13.56 -2.79 17.39
C LYS A 29 -13.60 -1.37 16.85
N ILE A 30 -12.90 -1.17 15.73
CA ILE A 30 -12.88 0.08 14.98
C ILE A 30 -13.61 -0.17 13.68
N GLN A 31 -14.59 0.66 13.37
CA GLN A 31 -15.44 0.50 12.20
C GLN A 31 -15.56 1.83 11.46
N GLY A 32 -15.25 1.80 10.16
CA GLY A 32 -15.51 2.92 9.26
C GLY A 32 -16.99 3.01 8.88
N ASN A 33 -17.53 4.22 8.81
CA ASN A 33 -18.87 4.43 8.28
C ASN A 33 -18.88 4.28 6.76
N LYS A 34 -19.94 3.71 6.18
CA LYS A 34 -20.05 3.62 4.71
C LYS A 34 -20.05 5.01 4.10
N VAL A 35 -19.05 5.31 3.29
CA VAL A 35 -19.02 6.52 2.46
C VAL A 35 -19.93 6.27 1.27
N THR A 36 -20.91 7.16 1.06
CA THR A 36 -21.66 7.20 -0.20
C THR A 36 -20.72 7.62 -1.32
N ALA A 37 -20.72 6.88 -2.43
CA ALA A 37 -19.79 6.98 -3.57
C ALA A 37 -19.64 8.37 -4.26
N ALA A 38 -20.27 9.42 -3.73
CA ALA A 38 -20.31 10.74 -4.35
C ALA A 38 -18.97 11.51 -4.29
N GLN A 39 -18.04 11.16 -3.41
CA GLN A 39 -16.71 11.79 -3.37
C GLN A 39 -15.66 10.75 -2.99
N ARG A 40 -14.93 10.26 -3.99
CA ARG A 40 -13.70 9.52 -3.76
C ARG A 40 -12.62 10.45 -3.24
N SER A 41 -11.84 10.00 -2.26
CA SER A 41 -10.62 10.70 -1.88
C SER A 41 -9.67 10.75 -3.08
N ALA A 42 -9.06 11.91 -3.31
CA ALA A 42 -8.05 12.05 -4.36
C ALA A 42 -6.84 11.17 -4.03
N LEU A 43 -6.15 10.69 -5.06
CA LEU A 43 -5.04 9.76 -4.95
C LEU A 43 -3.70 10.49 -5.06
N ASN A 44 -2.70 9.96 -4.37
CA ASN A 44 -1.28 10.21 -4.62
C ASN A 44 -0.66 8.84 -4.92
N LEU A 45 -0.56 8.53 -6.21
CA LEU A 45 -0.25 7.21 -6.73
C LEU A 45 1.17 7.16 -7.31
N GLY A 46 1.98 6.23 -6.82
CA GLY A 46 3.27 5.87 -7.41
C GLY A 46 3.17 4.52 -8.12
N MET A 47 3.28 4.52 -9.44
CA MET A 47 3.34 3.29 -10.23
C MET A 47 4.80 2.86 -10.38
N VAL A 48 5.09 1.60 -10.08
CA VAL A 48 6.43 1.02 -10.17
C VAL A 48 6.39 -0.08 -11.22
N MET A 49 7.05 0.16 -12.34
CA MET A 49 7.01 -0.71 -13.52
C MET A 49 8.34 -1.43 -13.68
N ASP A 50 8.30 -2.75 -13.59
CA ASP A 50 9.41 -3.59 -14.02
C ASP A 50 9.55 -3.53 -15.53
N ARG A 51 10.74 -3.15 -16.01
CA ARG A 51 11.09 -3.20 -17.43
C ARG A 51 12.30 -4.10 -17.66
N SER A 52 12.59 -5.03 -16.77
CA SER A 52 13.68 -6.00 -16.91
C SER A 52 13.55 -6.83 -18.19
N GLY A 53 14.64 -7.45 -18.64
CA GLY A 53 14.62 -8.25 -19.87
C GLY A 53 13.60 -9.40 -19.86
N SER A 54 13.26 -9.93 -18.67
CA SER A 54 12.24 -10.97 -18.53
C SER A 54 10.84 -10.46 -18.87
N MET A 55 10.58 -9.16 -18.72
CA MET A 55 9.31 -8.50 -19.11
C MET A 55 9.14 -8.39 -20.64
N GLY A 56 10.12 -8.78 -21.45
CA GLY A 56 10.02 -8.71 -22.91
C GLY A 56 8.80 -9.45 -23.50
N GLY A 57 8.44 -9.05 -24.73
CA GLY A 57 7.30 -9.61 -25.44
C GLY A 57 5.96 -9.07 -24.91
N GLU A 58 5.05 -9.97 -24.58
CA GLU A 58 3.69 -9.61 -24.18
C GLU A 58 3.63 -8.95 -22.79
N LYS A 59 4.49 -9.35 -21.84
CA LYS A 59 4.42 -8.85 -20.45
C LYS A 59 4.58 -7.34 -20.35
N ILE A 60 5.58 -6.75 -21.02
CA ILE A 60 5.79 -5.30 -21.03
C ILE A 60 4.61 -4.58 -21.67
N GLU A 61 4.03 -5.17 -22.71
CA GLU A 61 2.85 -4.61 -23.38
C GLU A 61 1.63 -4.63 -22.46
N TYR A 62 1.46 -5.72 -21.70
CA TYR A 62 0.39 -5.86 -20.72
C TYR A 62 0.54 -4.83 -19.60
N THR A 63 1.78 -4.60 -19.13
CA THR A 63 2.07 -3.57 -18.14
C THR A 63 1.82 -2.15 -18.67
N ARG A 64 2.18 -1.85 -19.93
CA ARG A 64 1.85 -0.54 -20.55
C ARG A 64 0.35 -0.31 -20.65
N GLN A 65 -0.39 -1.32 -21.11
CA GLN A 65 -1.86 -1.26 -21.19
C GLN A 65 -2.48 -1.10 -19.81
N ALA A 66 -1.92 -1.78 -18.81
CA ALA A 66 -2.33 -1.64 -17.42
C ALA A 66 -2.19 -0.21 -16.92
N LEU A 67 -1.00 0.38 -17.07
CA LEU A 67 -0.75 1.76 -16.67
C LEU A 67 -1.61 2.75 -17.46
N ALA A 68 -1.81 2.52 -18.76
CA ALA A 68 -2.69 3.36 -19.57
C ALA A 68 -4.15 3.31 -19.09
N PHE A 69 -4.64 2.12 -18.71
CA PHE A 69 -5.95 1.96 -18.10
C PHE A 69 -6.03 2.72 -16.76
N CYS A 70 -5.01 2.61 -15.91
CA CYS A 70 -4.93 3.36 -14.66
C CYS A 70 -5.04 4.86 -14.92
N ILE A 71 -4.23 5.41 -15.83
CA ILE A 71 -4.23 6.83 -16.20
C ILE A 71 -5.59 7.31 -16.69
N ASN A 72 -6.28 6.51 -17.50
CA ASN A 72 -7.61 6.87 -18.00
C ASN A 72 -8.64 7.01 -16.86
N ASN A 73 -8.47 6.27 -15.76
CA ASN A 73 -9.37 6.28 -14.61
C ASN A 73 -8.98 7.26 -13.49
N LEU A 74 -7.83 7.95 -13.60
CA LEU A 74 -7.45 9.03 -12.68
C LEU A 74 -8.18 10.33 -13.03
N ASP A 75 -8.45 11.18 -12.04
CA ASP A 75 -9.05 12.50 -12.22
C ASP A 75 -8.00 13.59 -12.07
N ALA A 76 -8.32 14.82 -12.47
CA ALA A 76 -7.41 15.96 -12.40
C ALA A 76 -6.95 16.30 -10.96
N ALA A 77 -7.68 15.82 -9.95
CA ALA A 77 -7.32 15.96 -8.55
C ALA A 77 -6.28 14.91 -8.09
N ASP A 78 -6.03 13.84 -8.84
CA ASP A 78 -5.05 12.82 -8.48
C ASP A 78 -3.63 13.25 -8.86
N ILE A 79 -2.65 12.81 -8.07
CA ILE A 79 -1.22 12.92 -8.37
C ILE A 79 -0.74 11.55 -8.83
N LEU A 80 -0.03 11.51 -9.94
CA LEU A 80 0.63 10.33 -10.47
C LEU A 80 2.13 10.56 -10.57
N SER A 81 2.90 9.56 -10.18
CA SER A 81 4.30 9.40 -10.57
C SER A 81 4.51 7.99 -11.13
N VAL A 82 5.42 7.86 -12.09
CA VAL A 82 5.74 6.56 -12.71
C VAL A 82 7.25 6.37 -12.66
N VAL A 83 7.67 5.26 -12.06
CA VAL A 83 9.06 4.82 -11.99
C VAL A 83 9.17 3.53 -12.78
N ALA A 84 10.12 3.47 -13.71
CA ALA A 84 10.50 2.23 -14.37
C ALA A 84 11.84 1.75 -13.83
N PHE A 85 12.02 0.44 -13.66
CA PHE A 85 13.27 -0.12 -13.17
C PHE A 85 13.74 -1.32 -13.99
N ASP A 86 15.05 -1.37 -14.21
CA ASP A 86 15.82 -2.49 -14.74
C ASP A 86 17.07 -2.67 -13.85
N ASP A 87 18.30 -2.62 -14.39
CA ASP A 87 19.51 -2.45 -13.56
C ASP A 87 19.62 -1.02 -12.99
N GLN A 88 18.98 -0.05 -13.62
CA GLN A 88 18.82 1.33 -13.20
C GLN A 88 17.37 1.61 -12.79
N VAL A 89 17.18 2.73 -12.10
CA VAL A 89 15.85 3.23 -11.73
C VAL A 89 15.65 4.58 -12.40
N GLU A 90 14.55 4.73 -13.13
CA GLU A 90 14.26 5.91 -13.91
C GLU A 90 12.87 6.46 -13.57
N VAL A 91 12.78 7.76 -13.32
CA VAL A 91 11.50 8.45 -13.12
C VAL A 91 10.99 8.84 -14.50
N ILE A 92 10.02 8.08 -15.01
CA ILE A 92 9.40 8.32 -16.32
C ILE A 92 8.45 9.53 -16.23
N LEU A 93 7.59 9.53 -15.19
CA LEU A 93 6.71 10.65 -14.92
C LEU A 93 7.00 11.17 -13.51
N PRO A 94 7.49 12.42 -13.36
CA PRO A 94 7.62 13.04 -12.05
C PRO A 94 6.22 13.25 -11.43
N PRO A 95 6.13 13.34 -10.09
CA PRO A 95 4.86 13.50 -9.40
C PRO A 95 4.14 14.77 -9.87
N GLY A 96 2.93 14.62 -10.40
CA GLY A 96 2.13 15.74 -10.86
C GLY A 96 0.66 15.39 -11.10
N PRO A 97 -0.20 16.41 -11.26
CA PRO A 97 -1.61 16.18 -11.58
C PRO A 97 -1.77 15.57 -12.97
N VAL A 98 -2.74 14.65 -13.11
CA VAL A 98 -2.99 13.94 -14.37
C VAL A 98 -3.86 14.80 -15.30
N ILE A 99 -3.28 15.86 -15.85
CA ILE A 99 -3.97 16.81 -16.74
C ILE A 99 -3.90 16.34 -18.20
N ASN A 100 -2.71 15.97 -18.68
CA ASN A 100 -2.50 15.50 -20.04
C ASN A 100 -2.29 13.97 -20.05
N LYS A 101 -3.41 13.24 -20.04
CA LYS A 101 -3.43 11.77 -20.05
C LYS A 101 -2.74 11.19 -21.29
N ASP A 102 -2.88 11.83 -22.44
CA ASP A 102 -2.32 11.32 -23.70
C ASP A 102 -0.79 11.42 -23.72
N LEU A 103 -0.22 12.52 -23.21
CA LEU A 103 1.23 12.64 -23.04
C LEU A 103 1.77 11.58 -22.05
N ALA A 104 1.11 11.41 -20.90
CA ALA A 104 1.52 10.39 -19.93
C ALA A 104 1.52 8.98 -20.52
N LYS A 105 0.48 8.63 -21.29
CA LYS A 105 0.40 7.35 -22.00
C LYS A 105 1.48 7.20 -23.08
N ALA A 106 1.85 8.27 -23.77
CA ALA A 106 2.92 8.24 -24.78
C ALA A 106 4.28 7.93 -24.15
N GLU A 107 4.60 8.53 -23.00
CA GLU A 107 5.83 8.24 -22.24
C GLU A 107 5.88 6.77 -21.80
N ILE A 108 4.75 6.22 -21.33
CA ILE A 108 4.66 4.81 -20.93
C ILE A 108 4.80 3.86 -22.12
N ALA A 109 4.19 4.21 -23.27
CA ALA A 109 4.28 3.40 -24.48
C ALA A 109 5.73 3.27 -24.99
N ALA A 110 6.59 4.25 -24.69
CA ALA A 110 8.00 4.24 -25.06
C ALA A 110 8.90 3.38 -24.15
N ILE A 111 8.39 2.84 -23.04
CA ILE A 111 9.19 2.06 -22.08
C ILE A 111 9.49 0.67 -22.65
N GLU A 112 10.74 0.38 -22.99
CA GLU A 112 11.17 -0.92 -23.50
C GLU A 112 11.73 -1.84 -22.42
N ALA A 113 11.57 -3.15 -22.61
CA ALA A 113 12.13 -4.17 -21.72
C ALA A 113 13.64 -4.35 -21.98
N ARG A 114 14.46 -4.28 -20.92
CA ARG A 114 15.91 -4.43 -20.97
C ARG A 114 16.50 -4.70 -19.59
N GLY A 115 17.75 -5.16 -19.56
CA GLY A 115 18.56 -5.15 -18.34
C GLY A 115 18.13 -6.16 -17.27
N MET A 116 18.59 -5.89 -16.05
CA MET A 116 18.38 -6.71 -14.84
C MET A 116 17.16 -6.21 -14.06
N THR A 117 16.99 -6.62 -12.80
CA THR A 117 15.80 -6.34 -11.98
C THR A 117 16.20 -5.78 -10.62
N ASN A 118 16.27 -4.44 -10.52
CA ASN A 118 16.50 -3.68 -9.29
C ASN A 118 15.17 -3.27 -8.63
N LEU A 119 14.42 -4.27 -8.18
CA LEU A 119 13.10 -4.11 -7.58
C LEU A 119 13.13 -3.16 -6.37
N SER A 120 14.08 -3.39 -5.46
CA SER A 120 14.24 -2.55 -4.26
C SER A 120 14.46 -1.08 -4.61
N GLY A 121 15.31 -0.77 -5.58
CA GLY A 121 15.54 0.59 -6.04
C GLY A 121 14.29 1.24 -6.65
N GLY A 122 13.55 0.51 -7.48
CA GLY A 122 12.31 0.99 -8.09
C GLY A 122 11.27 1.37 -7.04
N VAL A 123 11.04 0.47 -6.08
CA VAL A 123 10.08 0.67 -5.00
C VAL A 123 10.50 1.81 -4.06
N MET A 124 11.79 1.90 -3.71
CA MET A 124 12.31 2.99 -2.86
C MET A 124 12.19 4.37 -3.53
N THR A 125 12.50 4.47 -4.82
CA THR A 125 12.36 5.73 -5.56
C THR A 125 10.90 6.17 -5.64
N ALA A 126 9.98 5.25 -5.96
CA ALA A 126 8.56 5.57 -6.01
C ALA A 126 8.02 5.97 -4.63
N HIS A 127 8.44 5.27 -3.57
CA HIS A 127 8.15 5.64 -2.19
C HIS A 127 8.59 7.06 -1.87
N HIS A 128 9.82 7.45 -2.25
CA HIS A 128 10.33 8.79 -2.03
C HIS A 128 9.48 9.86 -2.74
N LEU A 129 9.08 9.62 -4.00
CA LEU A 129 8.25 10.55 -4.77
C LEU A 129 6.86 10.73 -4.15
N VAL A 130 6.20 9.63 -3.77
CA VAL A 130 4.88 9.67 -3.13
C VAL A 130 4.98 10.34 -1.76
N LYS A 131 6.00 10.00 -0.97
CA LYS A 131 6.21 10.56 0.37
C LYS A 131 6.45 12.08 0.33
N ALA A 132 7.23 12.56 -0.63
CA ALA A 132 7.51 13.99 -0.82
C ALA A 132 6.25 14.79 -1.21
N ASN A 133 5.26 14.13 -1.82
CA ASN A 133 4.00 14.74 -2.24
C ASN A 133 2.81 14.28 -1.38
N GLN A 134 3.08 13.76 -0.18
CA GLN A 134 2.05 13.27 0.71
C GLN A 134 1.18 14.43 1.22
N VAL A 135 -0.09 14.40 0.83
CA VAL A 135 -1.12 15.33 1.32
C VAL A 135 -2.10 14.53 2.18
N SER A 136 -2.43 15.04 3.37
CA SER A 136 -3.26 14.33 4.36
C SER A 136 -4.67 13.99 3.87
N GLU A 137 -5.18 14.74 2.90
CA GLU A 137 -6.50 14.54 2.28
C GLU A 137 -6.48 13.52 1.13
N LYS A 138 -5.29 13.04 0.74
CA LYS A 138 -5.12 12.09 -0.35
C LYS A 138 -4.73 10.72 0.14
N VAL A 139 -5.25 9.71 -0.55
CA VAL A 139 -4.87 8.31 -0.34
C VAL A 139 -3.52 8.07 -1.03
N ASN A 140 -2.49 7.78 -0.23
CA ASN A 140 -1.13 7.54 -0.71
C ASN A 140 -0.93 6.05 -0.97
N ARG A 141 -0.57 5.68 -2.21
CA ARG A 141 -0.50 4.28 -2.63
C ARG A 141 0.66 4.07 -3.60
N LEU A 142 1.32 2.92 -3.49
CA LEU A 142 2.24 2.39 -4.48
C LEU A 142 1.63 1.15 -5.10
N ILE A 143 1.72 1.02 -6.42
CA ILE A 143 1.34 -0.19 -7.15
C ILE A 143 2.54 -0.63 -7.97
N MET A 144 3.08 -1.78 -7.64
CA MET A 144 4.21 -2.38 -8.36
C MET A 144 3.70 -3.45 -9.33
N MET A 145 4.19 -3.43 -10.56
CA MET A 145 3.94 -4.44 -11.59
C MET A 145 5.27 -5.06 -11.99
N THR A 146 5.43 -6.36 -11.75
CA THR A 146 6.71 -7.07 -11.92
C THR A 146 6.49 -8.55 -12.14
N ASP A 147 7.49 -9.23 -12.70
CA ASP A 147 7.59 -10.68 -12.65
C ASP A 147 8.49 -11.17 -11.49
N GLY A 148 8.81 -10.32 -10.50
CA GLY A 148 9.30 -10.71 -9.18
C GLY A 148 10.76 -11.19 -9.10
N LEU A 149 11.50 -11.22 -10.20
CA LEU A 149 12.85 -11.80 -10.24
C LEU A 149 13.95 -10.82 -9.80
N ALA A 150 13.93 -10.35 -8.55
CA ALA A 150 14.93 -9.43 -8.01
C ALA A 150 16.35 -10.02 -8.10
N ASN A 151 17.24 -9.35 -8.83
CA ASN A 151 18.62 -9.82 -9.07
C ASN A 151 19.67 -8.68 -9.04
N ARG A 152 19.24 -7.46 -8.69
CA ARG A 152 20.07 -6.28 -8.39
C ARG A 152 19.53 -5.53 -7.17
N GLY A 153 20.42 -4.86 -6.45
CA GLY A 153 20.08 -4.16 -5.21
C GLY A 153 19.90 -5.16 -4.06
N ILE A 154 18.86 -4.99 -3.25
CA ILE A 154 18.41 -5.99 -2.27
C ILE A 154 17.71 -7.12 -3.04
N ILE A 155 18.17 -8.35 -2.84
CA ILE A 155 17.64 -9.54 -3.54
C ILE A 155 17.05 -10.57 -2.56
N GLU A 156 17.38 -10.44 -1.28
CA GLU A 156 16.93 -11.34 -0.23
C GLU A 156 15.45 -11.11 0.08
N PRO A 157 14.57 -12.12 -0.06
CA PRO A 157 13.12 -11.97 0.15
C PRO A 157 12.75 -11.34 1.49
N GLU A 158 13.41 -11.75 2.58
CA GLU A 158 13.15 -11.21 3.92
C GLU A 158 13.43 -9.70 4.02
N GLU A 159 14.46 -9.21 3.33
CA GLU A 159 14.81 -7.79 3.33
C GLU A 159 13.86 -6.98 2.44
N LEU A 160 13.38 -7.56 1.34
CA LEU A 160 12.34 -6.95 0.50
C LEU A 160 10.99 -6.84 1.24
N VAL A 161 10.62 -7.86 2.01
CA VAL A 161 9.43 -7.84 2.87
C VAL A 161 9.58 -6.78 3.98
N LYS A 162 10.76 -6.67 4.61
CA LYS A 162 11.06 -5.58 5.57
C LYS A 162 10.98 -4.20 4.91
N LEU A 163 11.46 -4.06 3.69
CA LEU A 163 11.35 -2.83 2.91
C LEU A 163 9.87 -2.44 2.72
N ALA A 164 9.03 -3.38 2.30
CA ALA A 164 7.59 -3.16 2.14
C ALA A 164 6.92 -2.74 3.46
N ALA A 165 7.26 -3.39 4.58
CA ALA A 165 6.78 -3.00 5.91
C ALA A 165 7.21 -1.57 6.30
N ASN A 166 8.45 -1.18 5.99
CA ASN A 166 8.94 0.17 6.30
C ASN A 166 8.21 1.24 5.48
N ILE A 167 7.91 0.95 4.21
CA ILE A 167 7.14 1.82 3.33
C ILE A 167 5.74 2.04 3.90
N SER A 168 5.02 0.97 4.22
CA SER A 168 3.66 1.06 4.76
C SER A 168 3.60 1.79 6.10
N ASN A 169 4.54 1.52 7.00
CA ASN A 169 4.65 2.21 8.28
C ASN A 169 4.93 3.72 8.14
N SER A 170 5.48 4.15 7.00
CA SER A 170 5.74 5.56 6.73
C SER A 170 4.58 6.27 6.03
N GLY A 171 3.51 5.57 5.63
CA GLY A 171 2.28 6.19 5.12
C GLY A 171 1.70 5.52 3.87
N PRO A 172 2.46 5.40 2.76
CA PRO A 172 1.94 4.79 1.53
C PRO A 172 1.83 3.27 1.67
N ALA A 173 0.67 2.71 1.36
CA ALA A 173 0.55 1.26 1.23
C ALA A 173 1.14 0.77 -0.11
N LEU A 174 1.61 -0.47 -0.17
CA LEU A 174 2.21 -1.09 -1.36
C LEU A 174 1.39 -2.30 -1.81
N SER A 175 0.84 -2.24 -3.01
CA SER A 175 0.24 -3.38 -3.71
C SER A 175 1.21 -3.93 -4.75
N CYS A 176 1.12 -5.24 -4.98
CA CYS A 176 1.95 -5.96 -5.95
C CYS A 176 1.05 -6.64 -6.98
N ILE A 177 1.39 -6.50 -8.25
CA ILE A 177 0.74 -7.17 -9.37
C ILE A 177 1.81 -8.03 -10.06
N GLY A 178 1.65 -9.35 -9.94
CA GLY A 178 2.45 -10.31 -10.69
C GLY A 178 2.00 -10.35 -12.15
N VAL A 179 2.92 -10.17 -13.11
CA VAL A 179 2.60 -10.12 -14.54
C VAL A 179 3.10 -11.38 -15.26
N GLY A 180 2.19 -12.06 -15.95
CA GLY A 180 2.46 -13.30 -16.69
C GLY A 180 2.76 -14.48 -15.76
N ARG A 181 3.06 -15.66 -16.29
CA ARG A 181 3.03 -16.91 -15.51
C ARG A 181 4.27 -17.23 -14.65
N ASN A 182 5.36 -16.49 -14.81
CA ASN A 182 6.66 -16.84 -14.24
C ASN A 182 7.17 -15.74 -13.31
N PHE A 183 6.50 -15.57 -12.17
CA PHE A 183 6.92 -14.63 -11.14
C PHE A 183 7.00 -15.28 -9.77
N ASP A 184 7.73 -14.62 -8.87
CA ASP A 184 7.85 -15.04 -7.48
C ASP A 184 6.59 -14.66 -6.69
N GLU A 185 5.58 -15.52 -6.74
CA GLU A 185 4.29 -15.31 -6.09
C GLU A 185 4.42 -15.17 -4.58
N ASP A 186 5.21 -16.04 -3.94
CA ASP A 186 5.42 -16.04 -2.50
C ASP A 186 6.05 -14.72 -2.04
N LEU A 187 7.04 -14.20 -2.77
CA LEU A 187 7.65 -12.91 -2.49
C LEU A 187 6.64 -11.76 -2.66
N LEU A 188 5.95 -11.69 -3.80
CA LEU A 188 5.04 -10.57 -4.08
C LEU A 188 3.85 -10.53 -3.11
N ALA A 189 3.32 -11.70 -2.74
CA ALA A 189 2.26 -11.82 -1.73
C ALA A 189 2.73 -11.33 -0.36
N GLN A 190 3.90 -11.78 0.12
CA GLN A 190 4.46 -11.34 1.40
C GLN A 190 4.79 -9.85 1.41
N MET A 191 5.30 -9.30 0.29
CA MET A 191 5.54 -7.86 0.15
C MET A 191 4.25 -7.06 0.19
N ALA A 192 3.19 -7.49 -0.49
CA ALA A 192 1.90 -6.81 -0.46
C ALA A 192 1.29 -6.83 0.96
N GLU A 193 1.34 -7.99 1.63
CA GLU A 193 0.86 -8.14 3.01
C GLU A 193 1.61 -7.20 3.97
N ALA A 194 2.94 -7.24 3.96
CA ALA A 194 3.78 -6.35 4.75
C ALA A 194 3.58 -4.86 4.36
N GLY A 195 3.33 -4.62 3.08
CA GLY A 195 3.01 -3.34 2.48
C GLY A 195 1.62 -2.80 2.83
N ARG A 196 0.79 -3.55 3.57
CA ARG A 196 -0.63 -3.23 3.84
C ARG A 196 -1.42 -2.94 2.55
N GLY A 197 -1.03 -3.58 1.45
CA GLY A 197 -1.71 -3.51 0.17
C GLY A 197 -2.26 -4.86 -0.26
N ASN A 198 -2.53 -4.98 -1.55
CA ASN A 198 -3.13 -6.18 -2.12
C ASN A 198 -2.15 -6.84 -3.09
N PHE A 199 -2.23 -8.16 -3.17
CA PHE A 199 -1.54 -8.94 -4.18
C PHE A 199 -2.54 -9.35 -5.26
N TYR A 200 -2.17 -9.13 -6.52
CA TYR A 200 -2.94 -9.52 -7.69
C TYR A 200 -2.07 -10.26 -8.69
N PHE A 201 -2.72 -11.06 -9.53
CA PHE A 201 -2.10 -11.75 -10.64
C PHE A 201 -2.79 -11.35 -11.94
N ALA A 202 -2.01 -10.85 -12.90
CA ALA A 202 -2.48 -10.52 -14.25
C ALA A 202 -1.79 -11.45 -15.26
N GLU A 203 -2.55 -12.35 -15.85
CA GLU A 203 -2.05 -13.25 -16.89
C GLU A 203 -2.07 -12.57 -18.25
N ASN A 204 -3.13 -11.79 -18.52
CA ASN A 204 -3.40 -11.09 -19.78
C ASN A 204 -3.86 -9.64 -19.51
N PRO A 205 -3.88 -8.75 -20.52
CA PRO A 205 -4.33 -7.36 -20.37
C PRO A 205 -5.76 -7.23 -19.86
N ASP A 206 -6.63 -8.17 -20.25
CA ASP A 206 -8.04 -8.17 -19.88
C ASP A 206 -8.26 -8.42 -18.37
N ASP A 207 -7.24 -8.91 -17.66
CA ASP A 207 -7.27 -9.05 -16.19
C ASP A 207 -7.04 -7.71 -15.49
N ILE A 208 -6.47 -6.71 -16.18
CA ILE A 208 -6.13 -5.44 -15.53
C ILE A 208 -7.36 -4.61 -15.17
N PRO A 209 -8.36 -4.40 -16.05
CA PRO A 209 -9.54 -3.64 -15.67
C PRO A 209 -10.22 -4.10 -14.37
N PRO A 210 -10.50 -5.40 -14.14
CA PRO A 210 -11.07 -5.85 -12.88
C PRO A 210 -10.11 -5.70 -11.70
N ILE A 211 -8.81 -6.00 -11.86
CA ILE A 211 -7.80 -5.81 -10.79
C ILE A 211 -7.72 -4.35 -10.35
N PHE A 212 -7.64 -3.43 -11.30
CA PHE A 212 -7.58 -2.00 -11.01
C PHE A 212 -8.90 -1.50 -10.40
N ALA A 213 -10.04 -1.98 -10.89
CA ALA A 213 -11.33 -1.64 -10.31
C ALA A 213 -11.44 -2.11 -8.85
N GLU A 214 -10.98 -3.32 -8.54
CA GLU A 214 -10.95 -3.87 -7.18
C GLU A 214 -10.01 -3.06 -6.27
N GLU A 215 -8.79 -2.79 -6.73
CA GLU A 215 -7.83 -1.96 -6.01
C GLU A 215 -8.40 -0.57 -5.73
N MET A 216 -8.95 0.10 -6.76
CA MET A 216 -9.59 1.41 -6.61
C MET A 216 -10.80 1.35 -5.69
N GLN A 217 -11.65 0.33 -5.79
CA GLN A 217 -12.80 0.15 -4.90
C GLN A 217 -12.35 0.02 -3.44
N GLY A 218 -11.23 -0.67 -3.19
CA GLY A 218 -10.57 -0.67 -1.88
C GLY A 218 -10.23 0.74 -1.42
N LEU A 219 -9.65 1.57 -2.29
CA LEU A 219 -9.31 2.97 -1.98
C LEU A 219 -10.55 3.86 -1.77
N LEU A 220 -11.66 3.61 -2.50
CA LEU A 220 -12.95 4.31 -2.33
C LEU A 220 -13.58 4.05 -0.96
N GLN A 221 -13.29 2.89 -0.37
CA GLN A 221 -13.76 2.53 0.97
C GLN A 221 -12.84 3.04 2.09
N VAL A 222 -11.70 3.66 1.75
CA VAL A 222 -10.81 4.24 2.77
C VAL A 222 -11.48 5.48 3.34
N VAL A 223 -11.93 5.34 4.59
CA VAL A 223 -12.59 6.43 5.31
C VAL A 223 -11.64 7.16 6.26
N ALA A 224 -10.52 6.55 6.60
CA ALA A 224 -9.50 7.11 7.47
C ALA A 224 -8.14 6.46 7.21
N GLN A 225 -7.07 7.23 7.41
CA GLN A 225 -5.69 6.78 7.23
C GLN A 225 -4.82 7.20 8.42
N GLY A 226 -3.74 6.46 8.66
CA GLY A 226 -2.79 6.75 9.73
C GLY A 226 -3.43 6.73 11.11
N ILE A 227 -4.29 5.74 11.38
CA ILE A 227 -5.04 5.70 12.63
C ILE A 227 -4.08 5.28 13.74
N MET A 228 -3.83 6.20 14.66
CA MET A 228 -3.10 5.92 15.89
C MET A 228 -4.09 5.66 17.03
N LEU A 229 -4.08 4.45 17.57
CA LEU A 229 -4.87 4.08 18.75
C LEU A 229 -3.98 4.11 19.98
N GLN A 230 -4.25 5.02 20.91
CA GLN A 230 -3.57 5.07 22.21
C GLN A 230 -4.48 4.55 23.31
N ILE A 231 -4.03 3.51 24.03
CA ILE A 231 -4.72 2.91 25.16
C ILE A 231 -3.96 3.29 26.43
N LYS A 232 -4.60 4.05 27.32
CA LYS A 232 -4.02 4.46 28.60
C LYS A 232 -4.69 3.68 29.73
N PRO A 233 -3.96 2.83 30.47
CA PRO A 233 -4.53 2.19 31.64
C PRO A 233 -4.86 3.24 32.71
N GLN A 234 -6.00 3.06 33.39
CA GLN A 234 -6.29 3.85 34.60
C GLN A 234 -5.52 3.31 35.81
N ALA A 235 -5.45 4.11 36.87
CA ALA A 235 -4.77 3.73 38.11
C ALA A 235 -5.26 2.37 38.63
N GLY A 236 -4.33 1.45 38.89
CA GLY A 236 -4.61 0.09 39.32
C GLY A 236 -4.76 -0.94 38.20
N ALA A 237 -4.80 -0.51 36.93
CA ALA A 237 -4.77 -1.40 35.77
C ALA A 237 -3.39 -1.37 35.09
N GLN A 238 -2.99 -2.49 34.49
CA GLN A 238 -1.80 -2.59 33.65
C GLN A 238 -2.15 -3.38 32.39
N ILE A 239 -1.65 -2.92 31.24
CA ILE A 239 -1.78 -3.67 29.99
C ILE A 239 -0.64 -4.68 29.90
N SER A 240 -0.95 -5.95 30.10
CA SER A 240 0.05 -7.03 30.11
C SER A 240 0.34 -7.59 28.72
N ARG A 241 -0.64 -7.57 27.80
CA ARG A 241 -0.50 -8.15 26.45
C ARG A 241 -1.44 -7.50 25.43
N VAL A 242 -0.99 -7.45 24.18
CA VAL A 242 -1.78 -7.10 23.00
C VAL A 242 -1.78 -8.29 22.04
N PHE A 243 -2.92 -8.54 21.42
CA PHE A 243 -3.09 -9.60 20.40
C PHE A 243 -3.33 -8.96 19.03
N GLY A 244 -2.81 -9.59 17.97
CA GLY A 244 -3.04 -9.20 16.58
C GLY A 244 -2.23 -8.01 16.06
N TYR A 245 -1.70 -7.14 16.94
CA TYR A 245 -0.90 -5.97 16.54
C TYR A 245 0.37 -5.87 17.40
N LYS A 246 1.45 -5.33 16.82
CA LYS A 246 2.71 -5.05 17.54
C LYS A 246 2.59 -3.70 18.26
N PRO A 247 2.56 -3.65 19.60
CA PRO A 247 2.43 -2.40 20.33
C PRO A 247 3.75 -1.65 20.43
N SER A 248 3.65 -0.32 20.47
CA SER A 248 4.71 0.55 20.99
C SER A 248 4.33 1.03 22.39
N ILE A 249 5.29 1.11 23.30
CA ILE A 249 5.07 1.57 24.67
C ILE A 249 5.14 3.10 24.67
N GLY A 250 4.06 3.75 25.11
CA GLY A 250 4.01 5.18 25.35
C GLY A 250 4.29 5.52 26.81
N GLU A 251 4.16 6.80 27.15
CA GLU A 251 4.33 7.26 28.54
C GLU A 251 3.32 6.60 29.49
N TYR A 252 3.71 6.45 30.75
CA TYR A 252 2.87 5.96 31.86
C TYR A 252 2.21 4.59 31.60
N GLY A 253 2.90 3.69 30.90
CA GLY A 253 2.39 2.35 30.60
C GLY A 253 1.27 2.32 29.56
N SER A 254 1.09 3.41 28.80
CA SER A 254 0.19 3.43 27.67
C SER A 254 0.73 2.59 26.51
N ILE A 255 -0.19 2.08 25.69
CA ILE A 255 0.14 1.37 24.47
C ILE A 255 -0.34 2.17 23.27
N ILE A 256 0.51 2.26 22.25
CA ILE A 256 0.22 2.88 20.96
C ILE A 256 0.21 1.79 19.89
N LEU A 257 -0.89 1.72 19.14
CA LEU A 257 -1.04 0.87 17.95
C LEU A 257 -1.19 1.77 16.71
N ASN A 258 -0.40 1.49 15.67
CA ASN A 258 -0.50 2.16 14.37
C ASN A 258 -1.24 1.25 13.39
N LEU A 259 -2.53 1.50 13.21
CA LEU A 259 -3.45 0.70 12.40
C LEU A 259 -3.39 1.11 10.93
#